data_AF-A0A1G2SGM6-F1
#
_entry.id   AF-A0A1G2SGM6-F1
#
_cell.length_a   1.000
_cell.length_b   1.000
_cell.length_c   1.000
_cell.angle_alpha   90.00
_cell.angle_beta   90.00
_cell.angle_gamma   90.00
#
_symmetry.space_group_name_H-M   'P 1'
#
loop_
_entity.id
_entity.type
_entity.pdbx_description
1 polymer ?
#
loop_
_entity_poly.entity_id
_entity_poly.type
_entity_poly.pdbx_seq_one_letter_code
_entity_poly.pdbx_strand_id
1 'polypeptide(L)'
;MDTELEKVIAEQATKLPKEIRNFFASSDWDISLDAIINEFSIPETVRSAVRNEVVIVLLGLMHPDALREELGKIILTRKETIDAIVAQIETRILTPIRPALVQFFEEERTKDEPVETAKEAPSVGAAPANIPTAIKEEPLIPTLIPKVITPQAPAPEIILMHPFEEKLQKAPASVVTPAPTSAMPATFTPAPTSPIPAVPQTPLAPQGAVAFTPAPNGSSRGTLTHDPYREPLE
;
A
#
# COMPACT_ATOMS: atom_id res chain seq x y z
N MET A 1 9.77 21.69 -8.53
CA MET A 1 10.98 22.26 -7.86
C MET A 1 10.77 21.95 -6.41
N ASP A 2 11.31 20.82 -5.98
CA ASP A 2 10.99 20.15 -4.71
C ASP A 2 12.25 20.05 -3.84
N THR A 3 13.05 21.12 -3.87
CA THR A 3 14.41 21.15 -3.31
C THR A 3 14.43 21.10 -1.78
N GLU A 4 13.34 21.47 -1.11
CA GLU A 4 13.25 21.39 0.35
C GLU A 4 12.98 19.96 0.81
N LEU A 5 12.08 19.24 0.13
CA LEU A 5 11.79 17.85 0.43
C LEU A 5 13.02 16.97 0.18
N GLU A 6 13.67 17.13 -0.98
CA GLU A 6 14.91 16.39 -1.30
C GLU A 6 16.01 16.59 -0.24
N LYS A 7 16.12 17.79 0.31
CA LYS A 7 17.13 18.11 1.33
C LYS A 7 16.82 17.42 2.66
N VAL A 8 15.55 17.40 3.08
CA VAL A 8 15.11 16.68 4.29
C VAL A 8 15.30 15.18 4.11
N ILE A 9 14.96 14.64 2.94
CA ILE A 9 15.18 13.23 2.60
C ILE A 9 16.66 12.86 2.71
N ALA A 10 17.55 13.69 2.13
CA ALA A 10 18.99 13.44 2.18
C ALA A 10 19.54 13.46 3.61
N GLU A 11 19.10 14.40 4.45
CA GLU A 11 19.54 14.47 5.84
C GLU A 11 19.06 13.25 6.65
N GLN A 12 17.80 12.86 6.46
CA GLN A 12 17.19 11.75 7.19
C GLN A 12 17.74 10.39 6.76
N ALA A 13 18.01 10.23 5.46
CA ALA A 13 18.71 9.06 4.94
C ALA A 13 20.06 8.81 5.62
N THR A 14 20.77 9.85 6.08
CA THR A 14 22.03 9.65 6.81
C THR A 14 21.84 9.11 8.23
N LYS A 15 20.72 9.44 8.88
CA LYS A 15 20.36 9.04 10.25
C LYS A 15 19.75 7.64 10.30
N LEU A 16 19.20 7.17 9.18
CA LEU A 16 18.57 5.85 9.10
C LEU A 16 19.57 4.68 9.31
N PRO A 17 19.12 3.61 9.98
CA PRO A 17 19.81 2.32 10.00
C PRO A 17 20.27 1.85 8.61
N LYS A 18 21.42 1.18 8.56
CA LYS A 18 22.00 0.67 7.30
C LYS A 18 21.05 -0.27 6.55
N GLU A 19 20.26 -1.04 7.29
CA GLU A 19 19.27 -1.96 6.73
C GLU A 19 18.21 -1.22 5.91
N ILE A 20 17.65 -0.15 6.48
CA ILE A 20 16.63 0.68 5.81
C ILE A 20 17.23 1.39 4.61
N ARG A 21 18.44 1.95 4.73
CA ARG A 21 19.15 2.57 3.59
C ARG A 21 19.38 1.61 2.44
N ASN A 22 19.85 0.39 2.74
CA ASN A 22 20.13 -0.60 1.72
C ASN A 22 18.85 -1.05 1.01
N PHE A 23 17.77 -1.22 1.76
CA PHE A 23 16.45 -1.53 1.21
C PHE A 23 15.89 -0.39 0.35
N PHE A 24 16.02 0.85 0.81
CA PHE A 24 15.59 2.02 0.05
C PHE A 24 16.37 2.15 -1.28
N ALA A 25 17.68 1.86 -1.25
CA ALA A 25 18.56 1.93 -2.41
C ALA A 25 18.37 0.78 -3.41
N SER A 26 17.74 -0.34 -3.02
CA SER A 26 17.52 -1.47 -3.95
C SER A 26 16.40 -1.20 -4.95
N SER A 27 15.56 -0.20 -4.70
CA SER A 27 14.37 0.14 -5.50
C SER A 27 13.34 -1.00 -5.66
N ASP A 28 13.50 -2.14 -4.97
CA ASP A 28 12.54 -3.25 -5.01
C ASP A 28 11.18 -2.85 -4.45
N TRP A 29 11.19 -1.89 -3.52
CA TRP A 29 9.98 -1.31 -2.93
C TRP A 29 9.14 -0.55 -3.97
N ASP A 30 9.78 0.11 -4.94
CA ASP A 30 9.11 0.89 -5.99
C ASP A 30 8.35 -0.06 -6.92
N ILE A 31 9.01 -1.13 -7.36
CA ILE A 31 8.41 -2.19 -8.19
C ILE A 31 7.23 -2.84 -7.47
N SER A 32 7.39 -3.13 -6.17
CA SER A 32 6.34 -3.72 -5.35
C SER A 32 5.16 -2.76 -5.18
N LEU A 33 5.42 -1.46 -5.02
CA LEU A 33 4.40 -0.45 -4.88
C LEU A 33 3.61 -0.26 -6.18
N ASP A 34 4.29 -0.21 -7.33
CA ASP A 34 3.63 -0.12 -8.63
C ASP A 34 2.74 -1.34 -8.89
N ALA A 35 3.17 -2.54 -8.49
CA ALA A 35 2.33 -3.73 -8.57
C ALA A 35 1.03 -3.57 -7.75
N ILE A 36 1.13 -3.04 -6.52
CA ILE A 36 -0.04 -2.78 -5.64
C ILE A 36 -0.93 -1.70 -6.25
N ILE A 37 -0.37 -0.58 -6.70
CA ILE A 37 -1.10 0.53 -7.34
C ILE A 37 -1.93 0.02 -8.53
N ASN A 38 -1.35 -0.87 -9.34
CA ASN A 38 -2.03 -1.46 -10.48
C ASN A 38 -3.09 -2.49 -10.06
N GLU A 39 -2.80 -3.34 -9.07
CA GLU A 39 -3.73 -4.36 -8.54
C GLU A 39 -5.03 -3.72 -8.02
N PHE A 40 -4.94 -2.59 -7.34
CA PHE A 40 -6.10 -1.86 -6.79
C PHE A 40 -6.65 -0.77 -7.73
N SER A 41 -6.14 -0.66 -8.96
CA SER A 41 -6.58 0.34 -9.95
C SER A 41 -6.58 1.78 -9.38
N ILE A 42 -5.53 2.14 -8.64
CA ILE A 42 -5.43 3.46 -8.01
C ILE A 42 -5.32 4.55 -9.11
N PRO A 43 -6.15 5.62 -9.07
CA PRO A 43 -6.16 6.67 -10.10
C PRO A 43 -4.81 7.36 -10.23
N GLU A 44 -4.41 7.67 -11.47
CA GLU A 44 -3.14 8.34 -11.78
C GLU A 44 -2.93 9.63 -10.98
N THR A 45 -4.01 10.39 -10.75
CA THR A 45 -4.00 11.65 -10.00
C THR A 45 -3.54 11.52 -8.55
N VAL A 46 -3.67 10.33 -7.93
CA VAL A 46 -3.29 10.09 -6.54
C VAL A 46 -2.07 9.17 -6.40
N ARG A 47 -1.57 8.57 -7.49
CA ARG A 47 -0.41 7.65 -7.44
C ARG A 47 0.83 8.29 -6.86
N SER A 48 1.13 9.53 -7.27
CA SER A 48 2.29 10.27 -6.74
C SER A 48 2.13 10.54 -5.24
N ALA A 49 0.93 10.84 -4.75
CA ALA A 49 0.68 11.07 -3.33
C ALA A 49 0.88 9.77 -2.52
N VAL A 50 0.31 8.65 -2.98
CA VAL A 50 0.52 7.33 -2.34
C VAL A 50 2.01 6.97 -2.29
N ARG A 51 2.74 7.20 -3.38
CA ARG A 51 4.18 6.96 -3.45
C ARG A 51 4.96 7.83 -2.45
N ASN A 52 4.61 9.10 -2.34
CA ASN A 52 5.24 10.00 -1.37
C ASN A 52 5.01 9.52 0.07
N GLU A 53 3.79 9.12 0.43
CA GLU A 53 3.51 8.60 1.78
C GLU A 53 4.30 7.35 2.11
N VAL A 54 4.40 6.40 1.17
CA VAL A 54 5.22 5.21 1.36
C VAL A 54 6.70 5.59 1.54
N VAL A 55 7.22 6.53 0.74
CA VAL A 55 8.58 7.04 0.89
C VAL A 55 8.80 7.68 2.26
N ILE A 56 7.84 8.46 2.77
CA ILE A 56 7.90 9.08 4.10
C ILE A 56 8.01 8.01 5.20
N VAL A 57 7.26 6.90 5.09
CA VAL A 57 7.38 5.76 6.02
C VAL A 57 8.74 5.08 5.90
N LEU A 58 9.20 4.82 4.67
CA LEU A 58 10.51 4.21 4.41
C LEU A 58 11.66 5.05 4.98
N LEU A 59 11.50 6.37 4.99
CA LEU A 59 12.48 7.30 5.53
C LEU A 59 12.39 7.47 7.04
N GLY A 60 11.51 6.73 7.73
CA GLY A 60 11.34 6.83 9.17
C GLY A 60 10.77 8.18 9.62
N LEU A 61 10.13 8.94 8.73
CA LEU A 61 9.48 10.21 9.08
C LEU A 61 8.04 10.03 9.55
N MET A 62 7.46 8.87 9.25
CA MET A 62 6.13 8.48 9.67
C MET A 62 6.15 7.05 10.21
N HIS A 63 5.45 6.83 11.33
CA HIS A 63 5.30 5.50 11.90
C HIS A 63 4.49 4.60 10.93
N PRO A 64 4.88 3.32 10.74
CA PRO A 64 4.18 2.43 9.81
C PRO A 64 2.68 2.30 10.12
N ASP A 65 2.30 2.33 11.40
CA ASP A 65 0.89 2.22 11.81
C ASP A 65 0.04 3.46 11.42
N ALA A 66 0.69 4.62 11.17
CA ALA A 66 0.00 5.85 10.75
C ALA A 66 -0.31 5.87 9.24
N LEU A 67 0.35 5.01 8.45
CA LEU A 67 0.18 4.95 7.00
C LEU A 67 -1.28 4.75 6.59
N ARG A 68 -2.02 3.96 7.37
CA ARG A 68 -3.44 3.69 7.12
C ARG A 68 -4.28 4.96 7.13
N GLU A 69 -4.03 5.84 8.10
CA GLU A 69 -4.80 7.07 8.25
C GLU A 69 -4.49 8.05 7.12
N GLU A 70 -3.21 8.20 6.78
CA GLU A 70 -2.78 9.10 5.70
C GLU A 70 -3.25 8.62 4.33
N LEU A 71 -3.15 7.32 4.04
CA LEU A 71 -3.70 6.77 2.80
C LEU A 71 -5.21 6.93 2.71
N GLY A 72 -5.93 6.89 3.84
CA GLY A 72 -7.37 7.16 3.87
C GLY A 72 -7.74 8.62 3.58
N LYS A 73 -6.83 9.57 3.79
CA LYS A 73 -7.02 10.99 3.43
C LYS A 73 -6.81 11.22 1.93
N ILE A 74 -5.90 10.44 1.31
CA ILE A 74 -5.54 10.56 -0.10
C ILE A 74 -6.51 9.78 -1.00
N ILE A 75 -6.73 8.51 -0.65
CA ILE A 75 -7.56 7.60 -1.42
C ILE A 75 -8.99 7.72 -0.90
N LEU A 76 -9.81 8.54 -1.57
CA LEU A 76 -11.23 8.72 -1.26
C LEU A 76 -12.09 7.51 -1.65
N THR A 77 -11.73 6.33 -1.15
CA THR A 77 -12.38 5.03 -1.43
C THR A 77 -12.91 4.42 -0.13
N ARG A 78 -13.59 3.26 -0.24
CA ARG A 78 -14.05 2.48 0.90
C ARG A 78 -12.88 2.08 1.82
N LYS A 79 -13.11 2.17 3.14
CA LYS A 79 -12.13 1.81 4.18
C LYS A 79 -11.57 0.40 4.00
N GLU A 80 -12.40 -0.56 3.59
CA GLU A 80 -12.00 -1.95 3.33
C GLU A 80 -10.92 -2.04 2.24
N THR A 81 -11.00 -1.22 1.20
CA THR A 81 -10.00 -1.18 0.13
C THR A 81 -8.69 -0.58 0.61
N ILE A 82 -8.77 0.49 1.42
CA ILE A 82 -7.59 1.10 2.05
C ILE A 82 -6.89 0.09 2.95
N ASP A 83 -7.64 -0.64 3.77
CA ASP A 83 -7.10 -1.68 4.67
C ASP A 83 -6.38 -2.79 3.87
N ALA A 84 -6.95 -3.21 2.74
CA ALA A 84 -6.31 -4.18 1.85
C ALA A 84 -5.03 -3.66 1.19
N ILE A 85 -5.01 -2.38 0.77
CA ILE A 85 -3.82 -1.74 0.19
C ILE A 85 -2.71 -1.65 1.26
N VAL A 86 -3.04 -1.18 2.46
CA VAL A 86 -2.10 -1.06 3.57
C VAL A 86 -1.54 -2.43 3.92
N ALA A 87 -2.37 -3.47 4.04
CA ALA A 87 -1.91 -4.82 4.33
C ALA A 87 -0.94 -5.36 3.26
N GLN A 88 -1.16 -5.05 1.98
CA GLN A 88 -0.24 -5.43 0.91
C GLN A 88 1.09 -4.65 0.98
N ILE A 89 1.03 -3.35 1.28
CA ILE A 89 2.24 -2.53 1.48
C ILE A 89 3.04 -3.06 2.69
N GLU A 90 2.36 -3.34 3.80
CA GLU A 90 2.99 -3.91 4.99
C GLU A 90 3.64 -5.25 4.70
N THR A 91 2.96 -6.13 3.96
CA THR A 91 3.45 -7.48 3.67
C THR A 91 4.61 -7.47 2.67
N ARG A 92 4.48 -6.71 1.58
CA ARG A 92 5.46 -6.75 0.47
C ARG A 92 6.62 -5.79 0.66
N ILE A 93 6.39 -4.65 1.30
CA ILE A 93 7.38 -3.55 1.39
C ILE A 93 7.91 -3.41 2.81
N LEU A 94 7.03 -3.30 3.81
CA LEU A 94 7.47 -2.95 5.18
C LEU A 94 7.99 -4.16 5.98
N THR A 95 7.48 -5.37 5.75
CA THR A 95 7.89 -6.58 6.48
C THR A 95 9.41 -6.76 6.62
N PRO A 96 10.25 -6.60 5.57
CA PRO A 96 11.71 -6.74 5.71
C PRO A 96 12.38 -5.66 6.58
N ILE A 97 11.78 -4.47 6.71
CA ILE A 97 12.39 -3.31 7.37
C ILE A 97 11.65 -2.85 8.63
N ARG A 98 10.45 -3.37 8.89
CA ARG A 98 9.61 -3.02 10.04
C ARG A 98 10.34 -3.13 11.38
N PRO A 99 11.10 -4.20 11.69
CA PRO A 99 11.82 -4.25 12.97
C PRO A 99 12.84 -3.12 13.09
N ALA A 100 13.55 -2.77 12.01
CA ALA A 100 14.51 -1.68 12.01
C ALA A 100 13.83 -0.30 12.15
N LEU A 101 12.66 -0.11 11.52
CA LEU A 101 11.86 1.11 11.66
C LEU A 101 11.35 1.30 13.09
N VAL A 102 10.76 0.25 13.67
CA VAL A 102 10.23 0.31 15.05
C VAL A 102 11.36 0.58 16.05
N GLN A 103 12.48 -0.12 15.92
CA GLN A 103 13.64 0.11 16.77
C GLN A 103 14.17 1.54 16.63
N PHE A 104 14.24 2.07 15.42
CA PHE A 104 14.65 3.46 15.17
C PHE A 104 13.74 4.47 15.90
N PHE A 105 12.42 4.29 15.84
CA PHE A 105 11.48 5.17 16.57
C PHE A 105 11.58 5.01 18.09
N GLU A 106 11.83 3.81 18.61
CA GLU A 106 12.06 3.59 20.04
C GLU A 106 13.34 4.26 20.54
N GLU A 107 14.42 4.18 19.75
CA GLU A 107 15.70 4.84 20.05
C GLU A 107 15.58 6.36 19.99
N GLU A 108 14.91 6.92 18.97
CA GLU A 108 14.67 8.37 18.91
C GLU A 108 13.80 8.87 20.06
N ARG A 109 12.73 8.13 20.42
CA ARG A 109 11.88 8.48 21.57
C ARG A 109 12.65 8.50 22.89
N THR A 110 13.58 7.57 23.07
CA THR A 110 14.43 7.50 24.27
C THR A 110 15.47 8.62 24.33
N LYS A 111 15.83 9.19 23.17
CA LYS A 111 16.87 10.23 23.05
C LYS A 111 16.33 11.64 23.28
N ASP A 112 15.04 11.87 23.00
CA ASP A 112 14.35 13.15 23.23
C ASP A 112 13.74 13.29 24.64
N GLU A 113 13.68 12.22 25.44
CA GLU A 113 13.40 12.34 26.88
C GLU A 113 14.69 12.62 27.68
N PRO A 114 14.90 13.84 28.20
CA PRO A 114 15.83 14.01 29.30
C PRO A 114 15.28 13.18 30.47
N VAL A 115 16.07 12.18 30.88
CA VAL A 115 15.88 11.34 32.06
C VAL A 115 15.40 12.20 33.24
N GLU A 116 14.09 12.30 33.44
CA GLU A 116 13.53 12.78 34.69
C GLU A 116 13.75 11.63 35.67
N THR A 117 14.82 11.80 36.42
CA THR A 117 15.35 10.83 37.37
C THR A 117 14.24 10.39 38.29
N ALA A 118 14.01 9.08 38.32
CA ALA A 118 13.15 8.38 39.27
C ALA A 118 13.34 8.95 40.67
N LYS A 119 12.37 9.73 41.15
CA LYS A 119 12.24 10.04 42.57
C LYS A 119 11.48 8.90 43.20
N GLU A 120 12.26 7.90 43.60
CA GLU A 120 11.88 6.87 44.56
C GLU A 120 11.19 7.53 45.77
N ALA A 121 9.88 7.33 45.91
CA ALA A 121 9.16 7.64 47.14
C ALA A 121 8.95 6.34 47.91
N PRO A 122 9.44 6.23 49.15
CA PRO A 122 9.33 5.02 49.95
C PRO A 122 7.87 4.76 50.33
N SER A 123 7.42 3.56 50.00
CA SER A 123 6.22 2.93 50.53
C SER A 123 6.39 2.64 52.01
N VAL A 124 5.63 3.29 52.90
CA VAL A 124 5.08 2.72 54.14
C VAL A 124 3.89 3.56 54.61
N GLY A 125 2.74 2.94 54.89
CA GLY A 125 1.77 3.55 55.81
C GLY A 125 0.30 3.13 55.62
N ALA A 126 -0.10 2.06 56.28
CA ALA A 126 -1.45 1.54 56.36
C ALA A 126 -2.49 2.52 56.96
N ALA A 127 -3.71 2.53 56.42
CA ALA A 127 -4.97 2.12 57.11
C ALA A 127 -6.23 2.74 56.45
N PRO A 128 -7.41 2.08 56.54
CA PRO A 128 -8.61 2.41 55.77
C PRO A 128 -9.64 3.24 56.57
N ALA A 129 -10.27 4.24 55.96
CA ALA A 129 -11.54 4.81 56.43
C ALA A 129 -12.22 5.70 55.37
N ASN A 130 -13.20 5.13 54.67
CA ASN A 130 -14.56 5.67 54.52
C ASN A 130 -14.77 7.20 54.55
N ILE A 131 -14.97 7.85 53.40
CA ILE A 131 -15.96 8.95 53.24
C ILE A 131 -16.57 8.91 51.82
N PRO A 132 -17.90 8.86 51.69
CA PRO A 132 -18.63 9.08 50.43
C PRO A 132 -19.13 10.52 50.34
N THR A 133 -18.73 11.33 49.34
CA THR A 133 -19.46 12.58 49.04
C THR A 133 -19.27 13.06 47.60
N ALA A 134 -20.40 13.11 46.89
CA ALA A 134 -20.84 14.08 45.88
C ALA A 134 -19.93 14.42 44.68
N ILE A 135 -20.27 13.81 43.54
CA ILE A 135 -20.81 14.46 42.34
C ILE A 135 -20.62 15.99 42.31
N LYS A 136 -19.73 16.44 41.41
CA LYS A 136 -19.94 17.68 40.67
C LYS A 136 -19.45 17.46 39.24
N GLU A 137 -20.38 17.08 38.38
CA GLU A 137 -20.19 17.10 36.93
C GLU A 137 -20.02 18.56 36.50
N GLU A 138 -18.87 18.88 35.90
CA GLU A 138 -18.64 20.14 35.21
C GLU A 138 -18.46 19.82 33.72
N PRO A 139 -19.40 20.21 32.85
CA PRO A 139 -19.30 19.95 31.41
C PRO A 139 -18.41 21.02 30.78
N LEU A 140 -17.10 20.74 30.70
CA LEU A 140 -16.18 21.53 29.89
C LEU A 140 -16.16 20.96 28.47
N ILE A 141 -17.23 21.21 27.72
CA ILE A 141 -17.20 21.13 26.26
C ILE A 141 -16.53 22.42 25.78
N PRO A 142 -15.35 22.39 25.16
CA PRO A 142 -14.82 23.56 24.48
C PRO A 142 -15.68 23.84 23.25
N THR A 143 -16.34 24.98 23.26
CA THR A 143 -17.12 25.55 22.16
C THR A 143 -16.26 25.63 20.91
N LEU A 144 -16.57 24.79 19.92
CA LEU A 144 -16.06 24.90 18.55
C LEU A 144 -16.49 26.26 18.00
N ILE A 145 -15.53 27.15 17.76
CA ILE A 145 -15.74 28.40 17.03
C ILE A 145 -15.73 28.05 15.53
N PRO A 146 -16.87 28.11 14.81
CA PRO A 146 -16.86 27.95 13.36
C PRO A 146 -16.21 29.18 12.74
N LYS A 147 -15.02 28.99 12.15
CA LYS A 147 -14.37 30.00 11.32
C LYS A 147 -15.18 30.15 10.04
N VAL A 148 -15.98 31.22 10.02
CA VAL A 148 -16.74 31.71 8.87
C VAL A 148 -15.80 31.84 7.68
N ILE A 149 -16.02 31.01 6.67
CA ILE A 149 -15.43 31.11 5.34
C ILE A 149 -16.19 32.24 4.65
N THR A 150 -15.52 33.36 4.43
CA THR A 150 -16.04 34.43 3.57
C THR A 150 -15.96 33.97 2.11
N PRO A 151 -17.07 33.86 1.36
CA PRO A 151 -17.03 33.64 -0.07
C PRO A 151 -16.72 34.97 -0.77
N GLN A 152 -15.50 35.12 -1.27
CA GLN A 152 -15.19 36.21 -2.20
C GLN A 152 -15.57 35.76 -3.62
N ALA A 153 -16.52 36.49 -4.17
CA ALA A 153 -17.12 36.34 -5.48
C ALA A 153 -16.11 36.51 -6.64
N PRO A 154 -16.47 36.08 -7.87
CA PRO A 154 -15.55 35.85 -8.98
C PRO A 154 -15.33 37.07 -9.91
N ALA A 155 -14.39 36.88 -10.84
CA ALA A 155 -14.14 37.60 -12.10
C ALA A 155 -13.00 38.65 -12.09
N PRO A 156 -12.35 38.95 -13.23
CA PRO A 156 -12.67 38.55 -14.61
C PRO A 156 -11.53 37.89 -15.42
N GLU A 157 -11.94 37.37 -16.58
CA GLU A 157 -11.14 36.96 -17.74
C GLU A 157 -9.85 37.78 -17.94
N ILE A 158 -8.73 37.08 -18.11
CA ILE A 158 -7.65 37.55 -18.95
C ILE A 158 -7.46 36.49 -20.04
N ILE A 159 -8.14 36.75 -21.16
CA ILE A 159 -7.75 36.27 -22.47
C ILE A 159 -6.35 36.81 -22.73
N LEU A 160 -5.32 35.96 -22.64
CA LEU A 160 -4.04 36.25 -23.28
C LEU A 160 -3.84 35.26 -24.42
N MET A 161 -4.30 35.73 -25.59
CA MET A 161 -3.91 35.23 -26.90
C MET A 161 -2.39 35.04 -26.95
N HIS A 162 -1.93 33.81 -27.14
CA HIS A 162 -0.63 33.56 -27.74
C HIS A 162 -0.84 33.05 -29.17
N PRO A 163 -0.51 33.85 -30.19
CA PRO A 163 -0.36 33.34 -31.55
C PRO A 163 0.97 32.59 -31.59
N PHE A 164 0.93 31.25 -31.57
CA PHE A 164 2.11 30.49 -31.94
C PHE A 164 2.11 30.31 -33.46
N GLU A 165 2.84 31.21 -34.12
CA GLU A 165 3.21 31.14 -35.52
C GLU A 165 3.77 29.76 -35.88
N GLU A 166 3.05 29.10 -36.78
CA GLU A 166 3.57 28.63 -38.07
C GLU A 166 5.09 28.74 -38.26
N LYS A 167 5.80 27.65 -38.00
CA LYS A 167 6.99 27.30 -38.79
C LYS A 167 6.84 25.92 -39.40
N LEU A 168 6.27 25.96 -40.60
CA LEU A 168 6.54 25.07 -41.71
C LEU A 168 8.04 24.74 -41.79
N GLN A 169 8.41 23.50 -41.47
CA GLN A 169 9.58 22.86 -42.07
C GLN A 169 9.19 21.52 -42.68
N LYS A 170 8.63 21.68 -43.86
CA LYS A 170 8.71 20.85 -45.05
C LYS A 170 9.98 19.98 -45.11
N ALA A 171 9.81 18.66 -45.08
CA ALA A 171 10.64 17.72 -45.82
C ALA A 171 9.86 16.41 -46.10
N PRO A 172 10.16 15.72 -47.20
CA PRO A 172 9.15 15.08 -48.04
C PRO A 172 8.87 13.61 -47.75
N ALA A 173 7.72 13.20 -48.28
CA ALA A 173 7.22 11.84 -48.42
C ALA A 173 8.30 10.80 -48.74
N SER A 174 8.24 9.69 -48.01
CA SER A 174 8.53 8.37 -48.57
C SER A 174 7.51 7.39 -48.02
N VAL A 175 6.44 7.28 -48.81
CA VAL A 175 5.61 6.09 -48.97
C VAL A 175 6.54 4.90 -49.18
N VAL A 176 6.52 3.92 -48.27
CA VAL A 176 6.50 2.49 -48.61
C VAL A 176 5.86 1.76 -47.42
N THR A 177 4.57 1.47 -47.54
CA THR A 177 3.92 0.38 -46.82
C THR A 177 4.13 -0.89 -47.64
N PRO A 178 4.62 -1.98 -47.04
CA PRO A 178 4.23 -3.31 -47.50
C PRO A 178 3.43 -4.02 -46.40
N ALA A 179 2.25 -4.49 -46.80
CA ALA A 179 1.39 -5.38 -46.05
C ALA A 179 2.10 -6.69 -45.67
N PRO A 180 1.78 -7.29 -44.51
CA PRO A 180 1.90 -8.73 -44.34
C PRO A 180 0.54 -9.38 -44.60
N THR A 181 0.29 -9.77 -45.85
CA THR A 181 -0.56 -10.94 -46.13
C THR A 181 0.38 -12.12 -46.30
N SER A 182 0.47 -12.98 -45.30
CA SER A 182 0.84 -14.36 -45.56
C SER A 182 0.17 -15.27 -44.54
N ALA A 183 -0.57 -16.22 -45.11
CA ALA A 183 -1.34 -17.23 -44.46
C ALA A 183 -0.47 -18.17 -43.61
N MET A 184 -1.08 -18.70 -42.56
CA MET A 184 -0.61 -19.88 -41.83
C MET A 184 -0.38 -21.05 -42.80
N PRO A 185 0.57 -21.93 -42.50
CA PRO A 185 0.14 -23.26 -42.07
C PRO A 185 0.71 -23.64 -40.71
N ALA A 186 -0.18 -24.19 -39.88
CA ALA A 186 0.12 -24.83 -38.62
C ALA A 186 1.07 -26.02 -38.83
N THR A 187 2.19 -26.02 -38.10
CA THR A 187 2.91 -27.25 -37.75
C THR A 187 3.01 -27.27 -36.22
N PHE A 188 2.04 -27.94 -35.62
CA PHE A 188 2.11 -28.39 -34.24
C PHE A 188 3.16 -29.51 -34.19
N THR A 189 4.31 -29.25 -33.59
CA THR A 189 5.25 -30.29 -33.19
C THR A 189 4.97 -30.63 -31.72
N PRO A 190 4.32 -31.76 -31.39
CA PRO A 190 4.26 -32.20 -30.00
C PRO A 190 5.67 -32.65 -29.57
N ALA A 191 6.17 -32.03 -28.50
CA ALA A 191 7.40 -32.46 -27.85
C ALA A 191 7.23 -33.89 -27.28
N PRO A 192 8.28 -34.73 -27.33
CA PRO A 192 8.22 -36.08 -26.79
C PRO A 192 8.09 -36.06 -25.27
N THR A 193 7.03 -36.71 -24.79
CA THR A 193 6.84 -37.14 -23.40
C THR A 193 8.10 -37.85 -22.90
N SER A 194 8.85 -37.21 -22.00
CA SER A 194 9.86 -37.91 -21.21
C SER A 194 9.15 -38.66 -20.08
N PRO A 195 9.42 -39.96 -19.87
CA PRO A 195 8.90 -40.69 -18.73
C PRO A 195 9.61 -40.22 -17.46
N ILE A 196 8.85 -39.68 -16.51
CA ILE A 196 9.36 -39.46 -15.15
C ILE A 196 9.53 -40.84 -14.49
N PRO A 197 10.73 -41.16 -13.97
CA PRO A 197 11.01 -42.43 -13.32
C PRO A 197 10.21 -42.58 -12.01
N ALA A 198 9.66 -43.79 -11.83
CA ALA A 198 8.99 -44.22 -10.61
C ALA A 198 9.92 -44.10 -9.40
N VAL A 199 9.51 -43.31 -8.41
CA VAL A 199 10.16 -43.26 -7.11
C VAL A 199 9.60 -44.40 -6.25
N PRO A 200 10.44 -45.23 -5.62
CA PRO A 200 10.00 -46.37 -4.83
C PRO A 200 9.25 -45.94 -3.56
N GLN A 201 8.02 -46.44 -3.42
CA GLN A 201 7.27 -46.39 -2.17
C GLN A 201 7.97 -47.29 -1.14
N THR A 202 8.30 -46.73 0.02
CA THR A 202 8.76 -47.48 1.19
C THR A 202 7.54 -47.74 2.10
N PRO A 203 7.40 -48.95 2.70
CA PRO A 203 6.15 -49.37 3.32
C PRO A 203 6.03 -49.05 4.82
N LEU A 204 4.78 -48.79 5.22
CA LEU A 204 4.05 -49.04 6.48
C LEU A 204 4.80 -49.23 7.81
N ALA A 205 4.37 -48.45 8.81
CA ALA A 205 4.17 -48.87 10.20
C ALA A 205 3.03 -48.06 10.87
N PRO A 206 2.38 -48.59 11.94
CA PRO A 206 0.92 -48.58 12.03
C PRO A 206 0.28 -47.67 13.10
N GLN A 207 -0.98 -47.31 12.80
CA GLN A 207 -2.17 -47.22 13.68
C GLN A 207 -2.10 -46.48 15.03
N GLY A 208 -2.81 -45.35 15.06
CA GLY A 208 -3.41 -44.78 16.26
C GLY A 208 -4.72 -44.09 15.89
N ALA A 209 -5.83 -44.81 16.01
CA ALA A 209 -7.17 -44.38 15.63
C ALA A 209 -7.77 -43.42 16.67
N VAL A 210 -8.30 -42.28 16.21
CA VAL A 210 -9.50 -41.65 16.80
C VAL A 210 -10.37 -41.13 15.66
N ALA A 211 -11.56 -41.71 15.56
CA ALA A 211 -12.57 -41.42 14.57
C ALA A 211 -13.36 -40.16 14.95
N PHE A 212 -13.52 -39.23 14.01
CA PHE A 212 -14.71 -38.36 13.96
C PHE A 212 -15.07 -38.09 12.50
N THR A 213 -16.32 -38.41 12.19
CA THR A 213 -16.98 -38.41 10.88
C THR A 213 -17.32 -37.01 10.37
N PRO A 214 -17.10 -36.67 9.09
CA PRO A 214 -17.87 -35.66 8.38
C PRO A 214 -19.01 -36.31 7.56
N ALA A 215 -20.19 -35.70 7.64
CA ALA A 215 -21.41 -36.11 6.93
C ALA A 215 -21.33 -35.86 5.40
N PRO A 216 -22.05 -36.65 4.58
CA PRO A 216 -22.16 -36.45 3.14
C PRO A 216 -23.47 -35.71 2.78
N ASN A 217 -23.36 -34.58 2.07
CA ASN A 217 -24.40 -34.00 1.22
C ASN A 217 -23.79 -32.77 0.53
N GLY A 218 -23.87 -32.53 -0.77
CA GLY A 218 -24.54 -33.20 -1.87
C GLY A 218 -24.12 -32.48 -3.16
N SER A 219 -24.23 -33.21 -4.25
CA SER A 219 -23.94 -32.84 -5.63
C SER A 219 -24.42 -31.45 -6.07
N SER A 220 -23.63 -30.77 -6.89
CA SER A 220 -24.06 -30.36 -8.24
C SER A 220 -22.86 -29.90 -9.08
N ARG A 221 -22.54 -30.75 -10.06
CA ARG A 221 -21.55 -30.56 -11.11
C ARG A 221 -22.26 -29.81 -12.24
N GLY A 222 -21.98 -28.51 -12.39
CA GLY A 222 -22.49 -27.69 -13.50
C GLY A 222 -21.42 -27.49 -14.55
N THR A 223 -21.37 -28.35 -15.55
CA THR A 223 -20.67 -28.10 -16.82
C THR A 223 -21.65 -27.39 -17.75
N LEU A 224 -21.41 -26.10 -18.07
CA LEU A 224 -22.13 -25.43 -19.16
C LEU A 224 -21.16 -25.11 -20.29
N THR A 225 -21.20 -26.03 -21.25
CA THR A 225 -20.98 -25.94 -22.69
C THR A 225 -20.91 -24.53 -23.27
N HIS A 226 -19.78 -24.23 -23.92
CA HIS A 226 -19.61 -23.08 -24.80
C HIS A 226 -20.32 -23.38 -26.13
N ASP A 227 -21.41 -22.69 -26.43
CA ASP A 227 -22.17 -22.83 -27.69
C ASP A 227 -21.61 -21.85 -28.75
N PRO A 228 -20.99 -22.35 -29.83
CA PRO A 228 -20.38 -21.52 -30.87
C PRO A 228 -21.39 -20.91 -31.87
N TYR A 229 -22.71 -21.12 -31.72
CA TYR A 229 -23.75 -20.57 -32.61
C TYR A 229 -24.68 -19.55 -31.95
N ARG A 230 -24.33 -19.01 -30.79
CA ARG A 230 -25.13 -17.96 -30.14
C ARG A 230 -24.88 -16.61 -30.81
N GLU A 231 -25.72 -16.24 -31.78
CA GLU A 231 -25.76 -14.91 -32.36
C GLU A 231 -26.10 -13.85 -31.29
N PRO A 232 -25.47 -12.66 -31.33
CA PRO A 232 -25.84 -11.55 -30.46
C PRO A 232 -27.17 -10.91 -30.92
N LEU A 233 -28.11 -10.78 -29.98
CA LEU A 233 -29.22 -9.81 -30.00
C LEU A 233 -28.63 -8.44 -29.63
N GLU A 234 -28.86 -7.31 -30.28
CA GLU A 234 -29.62 -6.85 -31.46
C GLU A 234 -28.74 -5.87 -32.25
#